data_AF-A0AAE1SB49-F1
#
_entry.id   AF-A0AAE1SB49-F1
#
_cell.length_a   1.000
_cell.length_b   1.000
_cell.length_c   1.000
_cell.angle_alpha   90.00
_cell.angle_beta   90.00
_cell.angle_gamma   90.00
#
_symmetry.space_group_name_H-M   'P 1'
#
loop_
_entity.id
_entity.type
_entity.pdbx_description
1 polymer ?
#
loop_
_entity_poly.entity_id
_entity_poly.type
_entity_poly.pdbx_seq_one_letter_code
_entity_poly.pdbx_strand_id
1 'polypeptide(L)'
;MANELVQECGVDIGIVHFSPTGKPYSYFHPTVDAVAHRFLNPNTELSEITRLVATRVRNKTIIINNRLEELRIREEFANKQILSLDQVKKTRKIGWWEHIKKFDADELIKFEAWLKSVDFNMKYCLKQLKNEAESSSQISLANANDASNAP
;
A
#
# COMPACT_ATOMS: atom_id res chain seq x y z
N MET A 1 -13.39 22.48 -16.17
CA MET A 1 -13.58 23.16 -17.47
C MET A 1 -12.54 24.24 -17.76
N ALA A 2 -12.53 25.41 -17.10
CA ALA A 2 -11.60 26.50 -17.48
C ALA A 2 -10.11 26.12 -17.32
N ASN A 3 -9.75 25.48 -16.19
CA ASN A 3 -8.37 25.03 -15.95
C ASN A 3 -7.94 23.89 -16.89
N GLU A 4 -8.86 23.01 -17.26
CA GLU A 4 -8.60 21.92 -18.23
C GLU A 4 -8.34 22.50 -19.62
N LEU A 5 -9.12 23.50 -20.06
CA LEU A 5 -8.88 24.20 -21.34
C LEU A 5 -7.51 24.90 -21.36
N VAL A 6 -7.14 25.55 -20.26
CA VAL A 6 -5.80 26.15 -20.11
C VAL A 6 -4.71 25.08 -20.24
N GLN A 7 -4.92 23.92 -19.62
CA GLN A 7 -3.95 22.82 -19.64
C GLN A 7 -3.82 22.17 -21.02
N GLU A 8 -4.94 21.83 -21.66
CA GLU A 8 -4.95 21.07 -22.92
C GLU A 8 -4.64 21.95 -24.13
N CYS A 9 -5.09 23.21 -24.13
CA CYS A 9 -5.00 24.08 -25.29
C CYS A 9 -3.96 25.20 -25.12
N GLY A 10 -3.39 25.40 -23.94
CA GLY A 10 -2.39 26.46 -23.69
C GLY A 10 -2.95 27.87 -23.92
N VAL A 11 -4.24 28.08 -23.68
CA VAL A 11 -4.93 29.34 -24.00
C VAL A 11 -4.96 30.30 -22.82
N ASP A 12 -4.92 31.61 -23.11
CA ASP A 12 -5.28 32.62 -22.12
C ASP A 12 -6.80 32.83 -22.16
N ILE A 13 -7.43 32.76 -20.99
CA ILE A 13 -8.88 32.79 -20.82
C ILE A 13 -9.29 33.80 -19.76
N GLY A 14 -10.39 34.51 -20.02
CA GLY A 14 -11.09 35.35 -19.05
C GLY A 14 -12.56 34.96 -19.02
N ILE A 15 -13.08 34.64 -17.85
CA ILE A 15 -14.49 34.34 -17.61
C ILE A 15 -15.00 35.32 -16.59
N VAL A 16 -16.11 35.98 -16.89
CA VAL A 16 -16.84 36.83 -15.95
C VAL A 16 -18.28 36.38 -15.96
N HIS A 17 -18.85 36.10 -14.79
CA HIS A 17 -20.26 35.80 -14.64
C HIS A 17 -20.85 36.54 -13.44
N PHE A 18 -22.15 36.80 -13.48
CA PHE A 18 -22.88 37.48 -12.41
C PHE A 18 -23.88 36.50 -11.79
N SER A 19 -23.96 36.46 -10.46
CA SER A 19 -25.03 35.73 -9.79
C SER A 19 -26.40 36.38 -10.07
N PRO A 20 -27.53 35.68 -9.80
CA PRO A 20 -28.86 36.28 -9.87
C PRO A 20 -29.03 37.53 -8.99
N THR A 21 -28.22 37.67 -7.93
CA THR A 21 -28.18 38.84 -7.05
C THR A 21 -27.25 39.96 -7.55
N GLY A 22 -26.70 39.83 -8.76
CA GLY A 22 -25.81 40.82 -9.38
C GLY A 22 -24.36 40.80 -8.90
N LYS A 23 -23.91 39.79 -8.14
CA LYS A 23 -22.53 39.72 -7.65
C LYS A 23 -21.60 39.15 -8.73
N PRO A 24 -20.51 39.84 -9.11
CA PRO A 24 -19.57 39.34 -10.10
C PRO A 24 -18.67 38.24 -9.53
N TYR A 25 -18.38 37.26 -10.37
CA TYR A 25 -17.38 36.22 -10.17
C TYR A 25 -16.54 36.13 -11.44
N SER A 26 -15.23 36.04 -11.27
CA SER A 26 -14.32 36.04 -12.40
C SER A 26 -13.18 35.07 -12.26
N TYR A 27 -12.73 34.55 -13.39
CA TYR A 27 -11.54 33.71 -13.51
C TYR A 27 -10.71 34.22 -14.68
N PHE A 28 -9.41 34.39 -14.47
CA PHE A 28 -8.47 34.83 -15.49
C PHE A 28 -7.22 33.97 -15.46
N HIS A 29 -6.74 33.59 -16.63
CA HIS A 29 -5.45 32.95 -16.83
C HIS A 29 -4.78 33.54 -18.07
N PRO A 30 -3.47 33.88 -18.02
CA PRO A 30 -2.56 33.74 -16.88
C PRO A 30 -2.74 34.83 -15.81
N THR A 31 -3.11 36.04 -16.20
CA THR A 31 -3.43 37.14 -15.27
C THR A 31 -4.54 38.00 -15.86
N VAL A 32 -5.24 38.73 -14.98
CA VAL A 32 -6.26 39.69 -15.43
C VAL A 32 -5.66 40.74 -16.36
N ASP A 33 -4.48 41.28 -16.05
CA ASP A 33 -3.84 42.33 -16.85
C ASP A 33 -3.45 41.85 -18.24
N ALA A 34 -2.92 40.63 -18.36
CA ALA A 34 -2.55 40.07 -19.66
C ALA A 34 -3.79 39.81 -20.53
N VAL A 35 -4.86 39.29 -19.93
CA VAL A 35 -6.12 39.01 -20.63
C VAL A 35 -6.83 40.31 -21.01
N ALA A 36 -6.95 41.26 -20.09
CA ALA A 36 -7.59 42.55 -20.33
C ALA A 36 -6.81 43.37 -21.37
N HIS A 37 -5.48 43.39 -21.30
CA HIS A 37 -4.67 44.09 -22.29
C HIS A 37 -4.86 43.51 -23.69
N ARG A 38 -4.86 42.18 -23.85
CA ARG A 38 -5.08 41.54 -25.15
C ARG A 38 -6.48 41.83 -25.71
N PHE A 39 -7.47 41.96 -24.83
CA PHE A 39 -8.84 42.28 -25.22
C PHE A 39 -9.00 43.76 -25.63
N LEU A 40 -8.44 44.67 -24.86
CA LEU A 40 -8.58 46.12 -25.07
C LEU A 40 -7.63 46.65 -26.16
N ASN A 41 -6.44 46.05 -26.29
CA ASN A 41 -5.38 46.49 -27.19
C ASN A 41 -4.80 45.30 -27.99
N PRO A 42 -5.59 44.69 -28.90
CA PRO A 42 -5.21 43.44 -29.57
C PRO A 42 -3.97 43.54 -30.46
N ASN A 43 -3.66 44.76 -30.94
CA ASN A 43 -2.53 45.03 -31.82
C ASN A 43 -1.29 45.54 -31.09
N THR A 44 -1.33 45.59 -29.75
CA THR A 44 -0.26 46.15 -28.93
C THR A 44 0.39 45.05 -28.11
N GLU A 45 1.72 45.09 -28.03
CA GLU A 45 2.45 44.16 -27.17
C GLU A 45 2.23 44.46 -25.69
N LEU A 46 2.28 43.41 -24.87
CA LEU A 46 2.28 43.56 -23.42
C LEU A 46 3.53 44.30 -22.96
N SER A 47 3.38 45.12 -21.92
CA SER A 47 4.54 45.65 -21.21
C SER A 47 5.43 44.51 -20.70
N GLU A 48 6.73 44.77 -20.57
CA GLU A 48 7.70 43.77 -20.14
C GLU A 48 7.33 43.13 -18.79
N ILE A 49 6.89 43.95 -17.84
CA ILE A 49 6.46 43.50 -16.51
C ILE A 49 5.25 42.56 -16.63
N THR A 50 4.21 42.95 -17.36
CA THR A 50 3.00 42.11 -17.52
C THR A 50 3.33 40.80 -18.22
N ARG A 51 4.21 40.85 -19.23
CA ARG A 51 4.69 39.65 -19.93
C ARG A 51 5.44 38.71 -18.99
N LEU A 52 6.36 39.22 -18.16
CA LEU A 52 7.11 38.43 -17.20
C LEU A 52 6.21 37.76 -16.15
N VAL A 53 5.25 38.52 -15.60
CA VAL A 53 4.28 37.97 -14.63
C VAL A 53 3.42 36.89 -15.27
N ALA A 54 2.90 37.13 -16.48
CA ALA A 54 2.10 36.16 -17.21
C ALA A 54 2.89 34.87 -17.47
N THR A 55 4.14 34.97 -17.96
CA THR A 55 5.03 33.82 -18.16
C THR A 55 5.29 33.04 -16.88
N ARG A 56 5.54 33.74 -15.76
CA ARG A 56 5.74 33.10 -14.46
C ARG A 56 4.51 32.29 -14.04
N VAL A 57 3.30 32.83 -14.21
CA VAL A 57 2.07 32.11 -13.86
C VAL A 57 1.88 30.89 -14.76
N ARG A 58 2.07 31.01 -16.08
CA ARG A 58 2.01 29.87 -17.01
C ARG A 58 2.98 28.75 -16.60
N ASN A 59 4.23 29.10 -16.34
CA ASN A 59 5.25 28.13 -15.92
C ASN A 59 4.88 27.44 -14.60
N LYS A 60 4.32 28.19 -13.64
CA LYS A 60 3.86 27.62 -12.37
C LYS A 60 2.73 26.61 -12.59
N THR A 61 1.77 26.93 -13.47
CA THR A 61 0.68 26.01 -13.82
C THR A 61 1.22 24.72 -14.46
N ILE A 62 2.16 24.82 -15.39
CA ILE A 62 2.80 23.65 -16.03
C ILE A 62 3.47 22.76 -14.98
N ILE A 63 4.26 23.34 -14.08
CA ILE A 63 4.96 22.57 -13.02
C ILE A 63 3.96 21.85 -12.12
N ILE A 64 2.87 22.52 -11.73
CA ILE A 64 1.83 21.93 -10.88
C ILE A 64 1.13 20.78 -11.61
N ASN A 65 0.75 20.97 -12.87
CA ASN A 65 0.07 19.95 -13.65
C ASN A 65 0.96 18.72 -13.87
N ASN A 66 2.26 18.91 -14.13
CA ASN A 66 3.19 17.79 -14.26
C ASN A 66 3.29 16.97 -12.97
N ARG A 67 3.39 17.64 -11.82
CA ARG A 67 3.39 16.97 -10.51
C ARG A 67 2.09 16.23 -10.23
N LEU A 68 0.97 16.80 -10.64
CA LEU A 68 -0.34 16.16 -10.50
C LEU A 68 -0.39 14.85 -11.31
N GLU A 69 0.14 14.86 -12.54
CA GLU A 69 0.18 13.69 -13.40
C GLU A 69 1.11 12.59 -12.83
N GLU A 70 2.28 12.97 -12.31
CA GLU A 70 3.18 12.03 -11.62
C GLU A 70 2.49 11.33 -10.43
N LEU A 71 1.72 12.09 -9.63
CA LEU A 71 0.98 11.53 -8.50
C LEU A 71 -0.14 10.59 -8.97
N ARG A 72 -0.85 10.95 -10.04
CA ARG A 72 -1.91 10.14 -10.63
C ARG A 72 -1.38 8.79 -11.12
N ILE A 73 -0.25 8.78 -11.82
CA ILE A 73 0.42 7.55 -12.29
C ILE A 73 0.81 6.67 -11.09
N ARG A 74 1.38 7.26 -10.04
CA ARG A 74 1.77 6.52 -8.83
C ARG A 74 0.58 5.89 -8.13
N GLU A 75 -0.51 6.63 -7.99
CA GLU A 75 -1.76 6.15 -7.41
C GLU A 75 -2.33 4.99 -8.23
N GLU A 76 -2.39 5.12 -9.55
CA GLU A 76 -2.88 4.07 -10.43
C GLU A 76 -2.03 2.79 -10.30
N PHE A 77 -0.70 2.92 -10.27
CA PHE A 77 0.20 1.79 -10.06
C PHE A 77 -0.03 1.11 -8.70
N ALA A 78 -0.12 1.90 -7.63
CA ALA A 78 -0.39 1.38 -6.28
C ALA A 78 -1.74 0.65 -6.22
N ASN A 79 -2.78 1.22 -6.82
CA ASN A 79 -4.11 0.62 -6.89
C ASN A 79 -4.10 -0.70 -7.67
N LYS A 80 -3.40 -0.77 -8.82
CA LYS A 80 -3.22 -2.03 -9.58
C LYS A 80 -2.51 -3.10 -8.75
N GLN A 81 -1.49 -2.73 -7.97
CA GLN A 81 -0.81 -3.66 -7.07
C GLN A 81 -1.70 -4.14 -5.91
N ILE A 82 -2.52 -3.26 -5.33
CA ILE A 82 -3.48 -3.64 -4.29
C ILE A 82 -4.50 -4.64 -4.85
N LEU A 83 -5.04 -4.38 -6.05
CA LEU A 83 -6.00 -5.27 -6.70
C LEU A 83 -5.39 -6.64 -7.04
N SER A 84 -4.15 -6.68 -7.54
CA SER A 84 -3.48 -7.95 -7.83
C SER A 84 -3.20 -8.75 -6.55
N LEU A 85 -2.77 -8.10 -5.47
CA LEU A 85 -2.60 -8.73 -4.17
C LEU A 85 -3.91 -9.27 -3.61
N ASP A 86 -5.01 -8.53 -3.74
CA ASP A 86 -6.35 -8.99 -3.31
C ASP A 86 -6.82 -10.20 -4.13
N GLN A 87 -6.60 -10.19 -5.44
CA GLN A 87 -6.91 -11.33 -6.31
C GLN A 87 -6.09 -12.57 -5.93
N VAL A 88 -4.78 -12.41 -5.71
CA VAL A 88 -3.90 -13.50 -5.24
C VAL A 88 -4.36 -14.01 -3.88
N LYS A 89 -4.77 -13.14 -2.94
CA LYS A 89 -5.32 -13.58 -1.65
C LYS A 89 -6.60 -14.40 -1.81
N LYS A 90 -7.48 -14.04 -2.74
CA LYS A 90 -8.73 -14.76 -3.02
C LYS A 90 -8.50 -16.11 -3.71
N THR A 91 -7.51 -16.21 -4.59
CA THR A 91 -7.23 -17.43 -5.35
C THR A 91 -6.20 -18.34 -4.69
N ARG A 92 -5.46 -17.88 -3.67
CA ARG A 92 -4.52 -18.74 -2.96
C ARG A 92 -5.24 -19.75 -2.09
N LYS A 93 -4.62 -20.92 -1.94
CA LYS A 93 -5.01 -21.89 -0.94
C LYS A 93 -4.82 -21.27 0.45
N ILE A 94 -5.92 -21.10 1.18
CA ILE A 94 -5.93 -20.55 2.54
C ILE A 94 -5.09 -21.45 3.43
N GLY A 95 -4.15 -20.85 4.18
CA GLY A 95 -3.31 -21.60 5.10
C GLY A 95 -4.13 -22.18 6.26
N TRP A 96 -3.73 -23.30 6.84
CA TRP A 96 -4.46 -23.88 7.99
C TRP A 96 -4.49 -22.91 9.19
N TRP A 97 -3.47 -22.07 9.35
CA TRP A 97 -3.42 -21.02 10.39
C TRP A 97 -4.45 -19.88 10.20
N GLU A 98 -4.93 -19.63 8.98
CA GLU A 98 -5.98 -18.64 8.72
C GLU A 98 -7.37 -19.15 9.12
N HIS A 99 -7.54 -20.47 9.24
CA HIS A 99 -8.75 -21.07 9.78
C HIS A 99 -8.82 -20.95 11.30
N ILE A 100 -7.68 -20.99 11.99
CA ILE A 100 -7.60 -20.82 13.45
C ILE A 100 -8.14 -19.44 13.87
N LYS A 101 -7.95 -18.41 13.04
CA LYS A 101 -8.51 -17.06 13.30
C LYS A 101 -10.04 -16.99 13.22
N LYS A 102 -10.71 -18.03 12.72
CA LYS A 102 -12.17 -18.13 12.63
C LYS A 102 -12.78 -19.00 13.72
N PHE A 103 -11.97 -19.62 14.58
CA PHE A 103 -12.49 -20.43 15.67
C PHE A 103 -13.34 -19.57 16.60
N ASP A 104 -14.48 -20.12 16.98
CA ASP A 104 -15.19 -19.62 18.14
C ASP A 104 -14.49 -20.07 19.44
N ALA A 105 -15.00 -19.60 20.58
CA ALA A 105 -14.40 -19.90 21.88
C ALA A 105 -14.35 -21.41 22.17
N ASP A 106 -15.36 -22.18 21.77
CA ASP A 106 -15.48 -23.60 22.06
C ASP A 106 -14.54 -24.42 21.17
N GLU A 107 -14.44 -24.07 19.89
CA GLU A 107 -13.49 -24.65 18.94
C GLU A 107 -12.04 -24.41 19.38
N LEU A 108 -11.74 -23.21 19.87
CA LEU A 108 -10.40 -22.86 20.36
C LEU A 108 -10.01 -23.69 21.59
N ILE A 109 -10.92 -23.86 22.54
CA ILE A 109 -10.69 -24.69 23.74
C ILE A 109 -10.45 -26.15 23.37
N LYS A 110 -11.24 -26.72 22.44
CA LYS A 110 -11.05 -28.09 21.96
C LYS A 110 -9.69 -28.27 21.27
N PHE A 111 -9.29 -27.29 20.46
CA PHE A 111 -8.01 -27.31 19.77
C PHE A 111 -6.83 -27.18 20.73
N GLU A 112 -6.93 -26.31 21.73
CA GLU A 112 -5.91 -26.19 22.79
C GLU A 112 -5.75 -27.50 23.57
N ALA A 113 -6.87 -28.14 23.93
CA ALA A 113 -6.85 -29.42 24.62
C ALA A 113 -6.17 -30.52 23.78
N TRP A 114 -6.45 -30.56 22.47
CA TRP A 114 -5.80 -31.48 21.55
C TRP A 114 -4.29 -31.23 21.45
N LEU A 115 -3.85 -29.98 21.30
CA LEU A 115 -2.42 -29.64 21.28
C LEU A 115 -1.70 -30.05 22.57
N LYS A 116 -2.31 -29.81 23.72
CA LYS A 116 -1.77 -30.26 25.02
C LYS A 116 -1.63 -31.77 25.09
N SER A 117 -2.61 -32.51 24.55
CA SER A 117 -2.54 -33.97 24.49
C SER A 117 -1.41 -34.46 23.59
N VAL A 118 -1.19 -33.84 22.44
CA VAL A 118 -0.10 -34.21 21.52
C VAL A 118 1.26 -33.93 22.16
N ASP A 119 1.44 -32.76 22.79
CA ASP A 119 2.67 -32.41 23.51
C ASP A 119 2.97 -33.43 24.63
N PHE A 120 1.95 -33.79 25.42
CA PHE A 120 2.09 -34.80 26.45
C PHE A 120 2.52 -36.15 25.88
N ASN A 121 1.84 -36.62 24.83
CA ASN A 121 2.16 -37.90 24.20
C ASN A 121 3.57 -37.92 23.62
N MET A 122 4.01 -36.82 23.00
CA MET A 122 5.35 -36.72 22.43
C MET A 122 6.43 -36.74 23.51
N LYS A 123 6.23 -36.02 24.62
CA LYS A 123 7.11 -36.06 25.81
C LYS A 123 7.16 -37.46 26.42
N TYR A 124 6.03 -38.14 26.48
CA TYR A 124 5.95 -39.52 26.98
C TYR A 124 6.76 -40.48 26.10
N CYS A 125 6.58 -40.45 24.78
CA CYS A 125 7.34 -41.27 23.84
C CYS A 125 8.85 -40.99 23.93
N LEU A 126 9.26 -39.73 24.02
CA LEU A 126 10.67 -39.36 24.21
C LEU A 126 11.26 -39.95 25.49
N LYS A 127 10.48 -39.93 26.59
CA LYS A 127 10.91 -40.53 27.86
C LYS A 127 11.06 -42.04 27.75
N GLN A 128 10.16 -42.72 27.05
CA GLN A 128 10.24 -44.17 26.85
C GLN A 128 11.47 -44.56 26.03
N LEU A 129 11.70 -43.88 24.90
CA LEU A 129 12.89 -44.12 24.07
C LEU A 129 14.18 -43.90 24.85
N LYS A 130 14.23 -42.88 25.71
CA LYS A 130 15.39 -42.60 26.56
C LYS A 130 15.62 -43.71 27.59
N ASN A 131 14.57 -44.15 28.28
CA ASN A 131 14.66 -45.22 29.28
C ASN A 131 15.05 -46.57 28.66
N GLU A 132 14.55 -46.89 27.47
CA GLU A 132 14.93 -48.10 26.73
C GLU A 132 16.40 -48.04 26.29
N ALA A 133 16.86 -46.90 25.79
CA ALA A 133 18.27 -46.71 25.42
C ALA A 133 19.21 -46.85 26.62
N GLU A 134 18.87 -46.24 27.76
CA GLU A 134 19.64 -46.33 29.00
C GLU A 134 19.64 -47.77 29.55
N SER A 135 18.51 -48.48 29.47
CA SER A 135 18.39 -49.87 29.90
C SER A 135 19.22 -50.81 29.01
N SER A 136 19.21 -50.61 27.69
CA SER A 136 20.05 -51.36 26.75
C SER A 136 21.55 -51.12 27.01
N SER A 137 21.96 -49.89 27.33
CA SER A 137 23.36 -49.59 27.68
C SER A 137 23.79 -50.23 29.01
N GLN A 138 22.90 -50.28 30.01
CA GLN A 138 23.17 -50.94 31.30
C GLN A 138 23.27 -52.46 31.16
N ILE A 139 22.38 -53.10 30.38
CA ILE A 139 22.44 -54.55 30.10
C ILE A 139 23.73 -54.90 29.36
N SER A 140 24.15 -54.06 28.41
CA SER A 140 25.41 -54.26 27.67
C SER A 140 26.66 -54.16 28.58
N LEU A 141 26.66 -53.23 29.53
CA LEU A 141 27.73 -53.07 30.52
C LEU A 141 27.74 -54.21 31.56
N ALA A 142 26.57 -54.68 32.01
CA ALA A 142 26.46 -55.80 32.94
C ALA A 142 26.98 -57.11 32.31
N ASN A 143 26.59 -57.40 31.06
CA ASN A 143 27.03 -58.60 30.35
C ASN A 143 28.54 -58.59 30.02
N ALA A 144 29.14 -57.41 29.82
CA ALA A 144 30.58 -57.28 29.60
C ALA A 144 31.39 -57.56 30.89
N ASN A 145 30.86 -57.20 32.06
CA ASN A 145 31.52 -57.39 33.35
C ASN A 145 31.40 -58.84 33.88
N ASP A 146 30.31 -59.54 33.56
CA ASP A 146 30.16 -60.97 33.88
C ASP A 146 31.09 -61.85 33.03
N ALA A 147 31.31 -61.49 31.76
CA ALA A 147 32.25 -62.21 30.88
C ALA A 147 33.72 -62.07 31.31
N SER A 148 34.09 -61.00 32.03
CA SER A 148 35.45 -60.80 32.55
C SER A 148 35.74 -61.45 33.91
N ASN A 149 34.71 -62.00 34.59
CA ASN A 149 34.82 -62.59 35.92
C ASN A 149 34.63 -64.12 35.96
N ALA A 150 34.60 -64.79 34.79
CA ALA A 150 34.64 -66.24 34.74
C ALA A 150 36.08 -66.75 35.03
N PRO A 151 36.25 -67.78 35.90
CA PRO A 151 37.57 -68.26 36.36
C PRO A 151 38.40 -68.95 35.28
#